data_AF-A0A6G9CVJ7-F1
#
_entry.id   AF-A0A6G9CVJ7-F1
#
_cell.length_a   1.000
_cell.length_b   1.000
_cell.length_c   1.000
_cell.angle_alpha   90.00
_cell.angle_beta   90.00
_cell.angle_gamma   90.00
#
_symmetry.space_group_name_H-M   'P 1'
#
loop_
_entity.id
_entity.type
_entity.pdbx_description
1 polymer ?
#
loop_
_entity_poly.entity_id
_entity_poly.type
_entity_poly.pdbx_seq_one_letter_code
_entity_poly.pdbx_strand_id
1 'polypeptide(L)'
;MSDLIQGPASGQNADSGAAGESGSPASNTPGGTDGRVRVIREGVASYLPDIDPDETTEWLESFDGLLDRSGPTRARYLMLRMLERAGEKHVALPALTSTDYVNTIPTENEPWFPGDEEVERRYRAWIRWNAAIMVHRAQRPGVGVGGHISTYASSAALYEVGFNHFFRGKDHPGGGDHIFIQGHASPGIYARAFLEGRIPAEQLDGFRQEKSHADFGGALPSYPHPRLLPDFWEFPTVSMGLGPMNAIYQARFNHYLNDRGIKDTTDQHVWAFLGDGEMDEPESRGPRSRRGNRRPRQPHVRGELQPPTPRRPGPRQRKDHPGTGIVLPRCRLERHQGRLGSRVGCAAARRSRRRTGQPDERDAGR
;
A
#
# COMPACT_ATOMS: atom_id res chain seq x y z
N MET A 1 -25.55 -29.00 -17.20
CA MET A 1 -26.54 -29.98 -17.73
C MET A 1 -26.86 -30.91 -16.59
N SER A 2 -28.13 -30.98 -16.17
CA SER A 2 -28.68 -31.86 -15.13
C SER A 2 -28.11 -31.77 -13.71
N ASP A 3 -28.90 -31.19 -12.80
CA ASP A 3 -28.90 -31.54 -11.38
C ASP A 3 -29.33 -33.00 -11.16
N LEU A 4 -29.17 -33.53 -9.95
CA LEU A 4 -29.90 -34.74 -9.53
C LEU A 4 -30.24 -34.71 -8.03
N ILE A 5 -31.54 -34.89 -7.75
CA ILE A 5 -32.16 -34.79 -6.42
C ILE A 5 -32.25 -36.17 -5.77
N GLN A 6 -32.11 -36.26 -4.45
CA GLN A 6 -32.73 -37.32 -3.66
C GLN A 6 -33.59 -36.70 -2.54
N GLY A 7 -34.82 -37.20 -2.40
CA GLY A 7 -35.84 -36.68 -1.48
C GLY A 7 -35.98 -37.47 -0.17
N PRO A 8 -36.87 -37.03 0.74
CA PRO A 8 -37.00 -37.56 2.10
C PRO A 8 -37.94 -38.76 2.22
N ALA A 9 -37.86 -39.46 3.36
CA ALA A 9 -38.78 -40.53 3.77
C ALA A 9 -39.99 -40.00 4.58
N SER A 10 -41.03 -40.82 4.70
CA SER A 10 -42.39 -40.43 5.09
C SER A 10 -42.78 -40.75 6.55
N GLY A 11 -43.76 -40.00 7.09
CA GLY A 11 -44.34 -40.22 8.42
C GLY A 11 -45.69 -39.53 8.62
N GLN A 12 -46.75 -40.33 8.49
CA GLN A 12 -48.16 -40.18 8.91
C GLN A 12 -48.39 -39.41 10.24
N ASN A 13 -49.54 -38.79 10.56
CA ASN A 13 -50.95 -38.97 10.10
C ASN A 13 -51.74 -37.62 10.03
N ALA A 14 -53.00 -37.66 9.61
CA ALA A 14 -53.92 -36.50 9.52
C ALA A 14 -55.12 -36.58 10.49
N ASP A 15 -55.74 -35.43 10.78
CA ASP A 15 -57.21 -35.27 10.76
C ASP A 15 -57.62 -33.77 10.62
N SER A 16 -58.91 -33.53 10.44
CA SER A 16 -59.71 -32.31 10.31
C SER A 16 -59.96 -31.58 11.67
N GLY A 17 -60.52 -30.37 11.76
CA GLY A 17 -60.96 -29.38 10.76
C GLY A 17 -61.83 -28.24 11.37
N ALA A 18 -62.25 -27.27 10.54
CA ALA A 18 -63.32 -26.27 10.73
C ALA A 18 -63.24 -25.16 11.83
N ALA A 19 -62.95 -23.93 11.36
CA ALA A 19 -63.65 -22.62 11.55
C ALA A 19 -64.28 -22.14 12.90
N GLY A 20 -64.08 -20.84 13.19
CA GLY A 20 -64.82 -20.01 14.17
C GLY A 20 -64.16 -19.91 15.56
N GLU A 21 -64.22 -18.80 16.31
CA GLU A 21 -64.76 -17.45 16.06
C GLU A 21 -64.02 -16.39 16.93
N SER A 22 -64.49 -15.14 17.00
CA SER A 22 -63.78 -13.96 17.53
C SER A 22 -63.41 -13.97 19.02
N GLY A 23 -62.26 -13.38 19.40
CA GLY A 23 -61.93 -13.06 20.80
C GLY A 23 -60.76 -12.08 21.00
N SER A 24 -60.98 -11.01 21.76
CA SER A 24 -60.00 -10.06 22.31
C SER A 24 -60.66 -9.25 23.44
N PRO A 25 -59.93 -8.60 24.37
CA PRO A 25 -58.46 -8.42 24.44
C PRO A 25 -57.80 -8.96 25.73
N ALA A 26 -56.47 -9.03 25.75
CA ALA A 26 -55.67 -9.09 26.98
C ALA A 26 -54.30 -8.43 26.78
N SER A 27 -53.93 -7.49 27.67
CA SER A 27 -52.65 -6.78 27.64
C SER A 27 -51.56 -7.53 28.41
N ASN A 28 -50.36 -7.69 27.84
CA ASN A 28 -49.15 -7.86 28.66
C ASN A 28 -47.85 -7.55 27.89
N THR A 29 -47.10 -6.57 28.41
CA THR A 29 -45.72 -6.17 28.08
C THR A 29 -45.13 -5.72 29.44
N PRO A 30 -43.85 -6.01 29.79
CA PRO A 30 -42.70 -5.79 28.91
C PRO A 30 -41.66 -6.93 28.87
N GLY A 31 -41.22 -7.29 27.65
CA GLY A 31 -39.93 -7.95 27.41
C GLY A 31 -38.91 -6.90 26.95
N GLY A 32 -37.82 -6.74 27.70
CA GLY A 32 -36.85 -5.66 27.45
C GLY A 32 -36.00 -5.87 26.19
N THR A 33 -35.82 -4.82 25.39
CA THR A 33 -34.89 -4.80 24.25
C THR A 33 -33.45 -4.52 24.72
N ASP A 34 -32.52 -5.35 24.24
CA ASP A 34 -31.09 -5.31 24.56
C ASP A 34 -30.46 -3.94 24.21
N GLY A 35 -30.03 -3.21 25.24
CA GLY A 35 -29.50 -1.85 25.18
C GLY A 35 -28.11 -1.73 24.56
N ARG A 36 -27.91 -2.28 23.35
CA ARG A 36 -26.66 -2.14 22.60
C ARG A 36 -26.51 -0.70 22.13
N VAL A 37 -25.72 0.06 22.87
CA VAL A 37 -25.16 1.35 22.43
C VAL A 37 -24.44 1.12 21.09
N ARG A 38 -25.11 1.48 19.99
CA ARG A 38 -24.49 1.50 18.66
C ARG A 38 -23.48 2.65 18.65
N VAL A 39 -22.22 2.32 18.93
CA VAL A 39 -21.10 3.26 18.83
C VAL A 39 -21.11 3.85 17.42
N ILE A 40 -21.25 5.17 17.34
CA ILE A 40 -21.25 5.92 16.08
C ILE A 40 -19.96 5.61 15.33
N ARG A 41 -20.10 5.12 14.10
CA ARG A 41 -18.99 4.92 13.16
C ARG A 41 -19.36 5.56 11.84
N GLU A 42 -18.59 6.59 11.49
CA GLU A 42 -18.30 7.02 10.13
C GLU A 42 -19.52 7.13 9.18
N GLY A 43 -20.27 8.22 9.40
CA GLY A 43 -20.36 9.29 8.39
C GLY A 43 -21.64 9.37 7.56
N VAL A 44 -22.24 8.27 7.11
CA VAL A 44 -23.47 8.34 6.31
C VAL A 44 -24.73 8.23 7.17
N ALA A 45 -25.55 9.29 7.20
CA ALA A 45 -26.84 9.30 7.88
C ALA A 45 -27.84 8.30 7.28
N SER A 46 -27.74 7.96 5.99
CA SER A 46 -28.64 7.02 5.30
C SER A 46 -28.55 5.56 5.76
N TYR A 47 -27.57 5.21 6.60
CA TYR A 47 -27.48 3.89 7.27
C TYR A 47 -27.93 3.92 8.74
N LEU A 48 -28.31 5.08 9.26
CA LEU A 48 -29.00 5.20 10.53
C LEU A 48 -30.52 5.08 10.29
N PRO A 49 -31.28 4.46 11.21
CA PRO A 49 -32.73 4.64 11.21
C PRO A 49 -33.01 6.10 11.55
N ASP A 50 -33.56 6.85 10.60
CA ASP A 50 -34.07 8.19 10.90
C ASP A 50 -35.26 8.06 11.87
N ILE A 51 -35.25 8.91 12.89
CA ILE A 51 -36.27 8.95 13.94
C ILE A 51 -37.37 9.97 13.64
N ASP A 52 -37.08 10.97 12.80
CA ASP A 52 -38.02 11.99 12.36
C ASP A 52 -37.65 12.48 10.95
N PRO A 53 -38.09 11.76 9.89
CA PRO A 53 -37.81 12.13 8.51
C PRO A 53 -38.39 13.49 8.10
N ASP A 54 -39.41 13.98 8.80
CA ASP A 54 -40.05 15.26 8.52
C ASP A 54 -39.14 16.41 9.04
N GLU A 55 -38.60 16.32 10.27
CA GLU A 55 -37.56 17.25 10.75
C GLU A 55 -36.31 17.20 9.84
N THR A 56 -35.81 16.00 9.49
CA THR A 56 -34.65 15.87 8.59
C THR A 56 -34.90 16.56 7.25
N THR A 57 -36.11 16.48 6.70
CA THR A 57 -36.48 17.14 5.44
C THR A 57 -36.54 18.66 5.59
N GLU A 58 -37.14 19.20 6.67
CA GLU A 58 -37.19 20.66 6.91
C GLU A 58 -35.78 21.27 7.03
N TRP A 59 -34.83 20.58 7.66
CA TRP A 59 -33.43 21.04 7.74
C TRP A 59 -32.72 21.05 6.37
N LEU A 60 -33.01 20.07 5.50
CA LEU A 60 -32.45 20.01 4.15
C LEU A 60 -33.04 21.10 3.24
N GLU A 61 -34.37 21.25 3.21
CA GLU A 61 -35.03 22.33 2.46
C GLU A 61 -34.60 23.72 2.94
N SER A 62 -34.38 23.88 4.25
CA SER A 62 -33.83 25.12 4.84
C SER A 62 -32.39 25.42 4.40
N PHE A 63 -31.59 24.38 4.14
CA PHE A 63 -30.22 24.51 3.63
C PHE A 63 -30.21 24.86 2.13
N ASP A 64 -31.00 24.16 1.31
CA ASP A 64 -31.08 24.42 -0.13
C ASP A 64 -31.71 25.79 -0.41
N GLY A 65 -32.78 26.14 0.31
CA GLY A 65 -33.38 27.48 0.27
C GLY A 65 -32.44 28.59 0.78
N LEU A 66 -31.38 28.28 1.53
CA LEU A 66 -30.30 29.22 1.85
C LEU A 66 -29.24 29.27 0.73
N LEU A 67 -28.93 28.13 0.10
CA LEU A 67 -27.99 28.01 -1.00
C LEU A 67 -28.46 28.81 -2.22
N ASP A 68 -29.72 28.67 -2.62
CA ASP A 68 -30.31 29.41 -3.74
C ASP A 68 -30.39 30.92 -3.47
N ARG A 69 -30.87 31.29 -2.27
CA ARG A 69 -31.10 32.69 -1.88
C ARG A 69 -29.81 33.47 -1.57
N SER A 70 -28.74 32.81 -1.15
CA SER A 70 -27.55 33.49 -0.59
C SER A 70 -26.20 32.91 -1.02
N GLY A 71 -26.21 31.88 -1.86
CA GLY A 71 -25.04 31.33 -2.54
C GLY A 71 -24.10 30.47 -1.67
N PRO A 72 -23.19 29.72 -2.32
CA PRO A 72 -22.33 28.74 -1.64
C PRO A 72 -21.47 29.31 -0.50
N THR A 73 -21.04 30.57 -0.61
CA THR A 73 -20.23 31.24 0.42
C THR A 73 -21.00 31.40 1.73
N ARG A 74 -22.31 31.71 1.68
CA ARG A 74 -23.13 31.87 2.90
C ARG A 74 -23.53 30.51 3.47
N ALA A 75 -23.88 29.54 2.63
CA ALA A 75 -24.15 28.17 3.05
C ALA A 75 -22.95 27.56 3.78
N ARG A 76 -21.74 27.66 3.19
CA ARG A 76 -20.49 27.19 3.81
C ARG A 76 -20.19 27.87 5.15
N TYR A 77 -20.47 29.16 5.29
CA TYR A 77 -20.33 29.86 6.57
C TYR A 77 -21.27 29.30 7.63
N LEU A 78 -22.54 29.05 7.26
CA LEU A 78 -23.55 28.50 8.19
C LEU A 78 -23.15 27.10 8.68
N MET A 79 -22.75 26.21 7.76
CA MET A 79 -22.27 24.86 8.10
C MET A 79 -21.10 24.91 9.07
N LEU A 80 -20.09 25.77 8.82
CA LEU A 80 -18.94 25.89 9.72
C LEU A 80 -19.34 26.37 11.13
N ARG A 81 -20.31 27.30 11.25
CA ARG A 81 -20.85 27.72 12.55
C ARG A 81 -21.68 26.64 13.24
N MET A 82 -22.39 25.80 12.49
CA MET A 82 -23.11 24.63 13.03
C MET A 82 -22.12 23.57 13.54
N LEU A 83 -21.07 23.27 12.79
CA LEU A 83 -20.00 22.35 13.17
C LEU A 83 -19.24 22.83 14.43
N GLU A 84 -18.92 24.12 14.49
CA GLU A 84 -18.33 24.76 15.67
C GLU A 84 -19.25 24.61 16.90
N ARG A 85 -20.55 24.90 16.75
CA ARG A 85 -21.56 24.76 17.80
C ARG A 85 -21.82 23.31 18.23
N ALA A 86 -21.72 22.36 17.30
CA ALA A 86 -21.79 20.92 17.57
C ALA A 86 -20.58 20.47 18.41
N GLY A 87 -19.38 20.97 18.08
CA GLY A 87 -18.16 20.78 18.88
C GLY A 87 -18.25 21.34 20.29
N GLU A 88 -18.74 22.58 20.44
CA GLU A 88 -19.05 23.20 21.76
C GLU A 88 -20.05 22.37 22.60
N LYS A 89 -20.89 21.58 21.94
CA LYS A 89 -21.91 20.71 22.56
C LYS A 89 -21.51 19.25 22.66
N HIS A 90 -20.26 18.92 22.33
CA HIS A 90 -19.71 17.56 22.35
C HIS A 90 -20.50 16.55 21.50
N VAL A 91 -21.15 17.02 20.43
CA VAL A 91 -21.77 16.15 19.42
C VAL A 91 -20.64 15.46 18.64
N ALA A 92 -20.61 14.13 18.68
CA ALA A 92 -19.54 13.33 18.08
C ALA A 92 -19.70 13.22 16.56
N LEU A 93 -19.18 14.22 15.85
CA LEU A 93 -19.14 14.25 14.38
C LEU A 93 -17.83 13.61 13.84
N PRO A 94 -17.89 12.82 12.76
CA PRO A 94 -16.70 12.34 12.05
C PRO A 94 -15.83 13.49 11.52
N ALA A 95 -14.55 13.23 11.30
CA ALA A 95 -13.64 14.22 10.75
C ALA A 95 -13.96 14.50 9.27
N LEU A 96 -14.05 15.78 8.88
CA LEU A 96 -14.31 16.23 7.51
C LEU A 96 -13.22 15.86 6.47
N THR A 97 -12.26 15.03 6.86
CA THR A 97 -11.15 14.52 6.04
C THR A 97 -11.22 13.01 5.82
N SER A 98 -12.17 12.31 6.43
CA SER A 98 -12.48 10.90 6.17
C SER A 98 -13.80 10.79 5.42
N THR A 99 -13.77 10.15 4.25
CA THR A 99 -14.95 9.50 3.67
C THR A 99 -15.18 8.16 4.37
N ASP A 100 -16.37 7.60 4.20
CA ASP A 100 -16.81 6.34 4.79
C ASP A 100 -16.03 5.15 4.21
N TYR A 101 -16.05 4.01 4.91
CA TYR A 101 -15.34 2.79 4.50
C TYR A 101 -16.10 1.99 3.43
N VAL A 102 -16.40 2.65 2.32
CA VAL A 102 -17.11 2.12 1.13
C VAL A 102 -16.39 2.56 -0.16
N ASN A 103 -16.83 2.06 -1.32
CA ASN A 103 -16.29 2.49 -2.61
C ASN A 103 -16.59 3.97 -2.87
N THR A 104 -15.57 4.77 -3.20
CA THR A 104 -15.74 6.21 -3.52
C THR A 104 -16.49 6.46 -4.83
N ILE A 105 -16.54 5.46 -5.72
CA ILE A 105 -17.40 5.44 -6.91
C ILE A 105 -18.49 4.40 -6.61
N PRO A 106 -19.78 4.80 -6.54
CA PRO A 106 -20.88 3.85 -6.34
C PRO A 106 -21.28 3.20 -7.67
N THR A 107 -21.95 2.05 -7.62
CA THR A 107 -22.18 1.17 -8.77
C THR A 107 -23.01 1.82 -9.88
N GLU A 108 -23.93 2.74 -9.57
CA GLU A 108 -24.69 3.51 -10.56
C GLU A 108 -23.84 4.53 -11.34
N ASN A 109 -22.63 4.83 -10.87
CA ASN A 109 -21.63 5.66 -11.54
C ASN A 109 -20.42 4.83 -12.04
N GLU A 110 -20.48 3.50 -11.96
CA GLU A 110 -19.40 2.62 -12.41
C GLU A 110 -19.41 2.51 -13.94
N PRO A 111 -18.31 2.84 -14.65
CA PRO A 111 -18.25 2.76 -16.10
C PRO A 111 -18.19 1.30 -16.55
N TRP A 112 -18.80 1.00 -17.71
CA TRP A 112 -18.73 -0.32 -18.32
C TRP A 112 -17.28 -0.78 -18.56
N PHE A 113 -16.96 -2.02 -18.18
CA PHE A 113 -15.61 -2.56 -18.31
C PHE A 113 -15.25 -2.83 -19.79
N PRO A 114 -14.18 -2.24 -20.34
CA PRO A 114 -13.89 -2.30 -21.77
C PRO A 114 -13.24 -3.60 -22.27
N GLY A 115 -12.81 -4.48 -21.36
CA GLY A 115 -12.10 -5.74 -21.69
C GLY A 115 -12.94 -7.01 -21.57
N ASP A 116 -12.35 -8.14 -21.93
CA ASP A 116 -12.91 -9.48 -21.67
C ASP A 116 -12.42 -9.97 -20.29
N GLU A 117 -13.31 -9.94 -19.30
CA GLU A 117 -12.99 -10.36 -17.93
C GLU A 117 -12.56 -11.83 -17.82
N GLU A 118 -13.05 -12.74 -18.66
CA GLU A 118 -12.67 -14.15 -18.57
C GLU A 118 -11.25 -14.37 -19.11
N VAL A 119 -10.94 -13.76 -20.25
CA VAL A 119 -9.60 -13.74 -20.85
C VAL A 119 -8.61 -13.09 -19.88
N GLU A 120 -8.92 -11.90 -19.36
CA GLU A 120 -8.03 -11.20 -18.43
C GLU A 120 -7.82 -11.97 -17.12
N ARG A 121 -8.87 -12.56 -16.55
CA ARG A 121 -8.78 -13.42 -15.36
C ARG A 121 -7.89 -14.64 -15.61
N ARG A 122 -7.94 -15.23 -16.81
CA ARG A 122 -7.09 -16.36 -17.23
C ARG A 122 -5.61 -15.95 -17.36
N TYR A 123 -5.31 -14.84 -18.04
CA TYR A 123 -3.93 -14.32 -18.11
C TYR A 123 -3.39 -13.95 -16.72
N ARG A 124 -4.19 -13.26 -15.89
CA ARG A 124 -3.86 -12.91 -14.51
C ARG A 124 -3.55 -14.13 -13.64
N ALA A 125 -4.21 -15.27 -13.89
CA ALA A 125 -3.90 -16.55 -13.24
C ALA A 125 -2.55 -17.13 -13.69
N TRP A 126 -2.25 -17.13 -14.99
CA TRP A 126 -0.95 -17.58 -15.51
C TRP A 126 0.22 -16.72 -15.01
N ILE A 127 0.06 -15.39 -14.96
CA ILE A 127 1.11 -14.48 -14.44
C ILE A 127 1.34 -14.73 -12.94
N ARG A 128 0.27 -14.89 -12.15
CA ARG A 128 0.38 -15.26 -10.72
C ARG A 128 1.08 -16.61 -10.52
N TRP A 129 0.77 -17.61 -11.35
CA TRP A 129 1.43 -18.93 -11.31
C TRP A 129 2.93 -18.83 -11.63
N ASN A 130 3.28 -18.19 -12.75
CA ASN A 130 4.67 -18.02 -13.18
C ASN A 130 5.50 -17.24 -12.13
N ALA A 131 4.93 -16.18 -11.53
CA ALA A 131 5.58 -15.41 -10.47
C ALA A 131 5.85 -16.25 -9.21
N ALA A 132 4.87 -17.07 -8.79
CA ALA A 132 5.01 -17.95 -7.64
C ALA A 132 6.03 -19.08 -7.89
N ILE A 133 5.99 -19.70 -9.07
CA ILE A 133 6.92 -20.78 -9.45
C ILE A 133 8.35 -20.28 -9.60
N MET A 134 8.58 -19.10 -10.19
CA MET A 134 9.92 -18.50 -10.27
C MET A 134 10.54 -18.28 -8.88
N VAL A 135 9.78 -17.70 -7.94
CA VAL A 135 10.25 -17.53 -6.55
C VAL A 135 10.46 -18.88 -5.86
N HIS A 136 9.58 -19.86 -6.09
CA HIS A 136 9.74 -21.21 -5.51
C HIS A 136 10.98 -21.93 -6.03
N ARG A 137 11.26 -21.87 -7.33
CA ARG A 137 12.47 -22.44 -7.94
C ARG A 137 13.75 -21.79 -7.40
N ALA A 138 13.74 -20.46 -7.22
CA ALA A 138 14.87 -19.73 -6.63
C ALA A 138 15.11 -20.07 -5.15
N GLN A 139 14.12 -20.62 -4.45
CA GLN A 139 14.20 -21.09 -3.07
C GLN A 139 14.60 -22.58 -2.93
N ARG A 140 14.96 -23.26 -4.03
CA ARG A 140 15.45 -24.65 -3.99
C ARG A 140 16.73 -24.77 -3.14
N PRO A 141 16.98 -25.93 -2.48
CA PRO A 141 18.22 -26.19 -1.76
C PRO A 141 19.46 -25.91 -2.63
N GLY A 142 20.46 -25.25 -2.05
CA GLY A 142 21.67 -24.81 -2.75
C GLY A 142 21.58 -23.44 -3.44
N VAL A 143 20.39 -22.83 -3.54
CA VAL A 143 20.21 -21.46 -4.08
C VAL A 143 19.74 -20.49 -2.98
N GLY A 144 18.49 -20.61 -2.51
CA GLY A 144 18.00 -19.90 -1.31
C GLY A 144 18.01 -18.36 -1.36
N VAL A 145 17.90 -17.74 -2.55
CA VAL A 145 18.07 -16.29 -2.77
C VAL A 145 16.86 -15.41 -2.40
N GLY A 146 15.80 -16.01 -1.85
CA GLY A 146 14.60 -15.31 -1.42
C GLY A 146 13.71 -14.80 -2.57
N GLY A 147 12.61 -14.16 -2.20
CA GLY A 147 11.65 -13.57 -3.14
C GLY A 147 10.30 -13.33 -2.46
N HIS A 148 9.42 -12.56 -3.08
CA HIS A 148 8.15 -12.14 -2.52
C HIS A 148 7.01 -12.59 -3.45
N ILE A 149 6.10 -13.41 -2.94
CA ILE A 149 4.92 -13.88 -3.71
C ILE A 149 3.71 -13.01 -3.40
N SER A 150 3.45 -12.77 -2.10
CA SER A 150 2.24 -12.10 -1.61
C SER A 150 2.04 -10.68 -2.14
N THR A 151 3.11 -9.90 -2.28
CA THR A 151 3.04 -8.49 -2.70
C THR A 151 2.49 -8.32 -4.11
N TYR A 152 2.93 -9.16 -5.05
CA TYR A 152 2.32 -9.18 -6.37
C TYR A 152 0.96 -9.88 -6.36
N ALA A 153 0.80 -10.96 -5.57
CA ALA A 153 -0.48 -11.67 -5.51
C ALA A 153 -1.65 -10.76 -5.11
N SER A 154 -1.49 -9.86 -4.12
CA SER A 154 -2.51 -8.88 -3.74
C SER A 154 -2.74 -7.79 -4.81
N SER A 155 -1.67 -7.22 -5.36
CA SER A 155 -1.72 -6.07 -6.27
C SER A 155 -1.97 -6.41 -7.75
N ALA A 156 -1.86 -7.68 -8.15
CA ALA A 156 -1.94 -8.13 -9.55
C ALA A 156 -3.16 -7.60 -10.32
N ALA A 157 -4.34 -7.49 -9.70
CA ALA A 157 -5.51 -6.96 -10.39
C ALA A 157 -5.32 -5.49 -10.83
N LEU A 158 -4.65 -4.67 -10.01
CA LEU A 158 -4.35 -3.27 -10.31
C LEU A 158 -3.30 -3.14 -11.41
N TYR A 159 -2.26 -3.98 -11.37
CA TYR A 159 -1.24 -4.01 -12.43
C TYR A 159 -1.82 -4.48 -13.77
N GLU A 160 -2.58 -5.58 -13.81
CA GLU A 160 -3.11 -6.09 -15.07
C GLU A 160 -4.15 -5.17 -15.71
N VAL A 161 -5.07 -4.57 -14.93
CA VAL A 161 -5.99 -3.54 -15.45
C VAL A 161 -5.20 -2.33 -15.97
N GLY A 162 -4.15 -1.92 -15.25
CA GLY A 162 -3.22 -0.88 -15.70
C GLY A 162 -2.57 -1.20 -17.05
N PHE A 163 -1.94 -2.37 -17.18
CA PHE A 163 -1.28 -2.81 -18.41
C PHE A 163 -2.22 -3.01 -19.60
N ASN A 164 -3.47 -3.42 -19.35
CA ASN A 164 -4.43 -3.71 -20.42
C ASN A 164 -5.16 -2.46 -20.92
N HIS A 165 -5.42 -1.47 -20.04
CA HIS A 165 -6.35 -0.36 -20.33
C HIS A 165 -5.80 1.06 -20.12
N PHE A 166 -4.65 1.24 -19.45
CA PHE A 166 -4.16 2.58 -19.07
C PHE A 166 -2.72 2.88 -19.48
N PHE A 167 -1.78 1.95 -19.27
CA PHE A 167 -0.36 2.24 -19.36
C PHE A 167 0.14 2.43 -20.78
N ARG A 168 0.65 3.62 -21.07
CA ARG A 168 1.20 3.98 -22.39
C ARG A 168 2.65 3.52 -22.54
N GLY A 169 2.92 2.69 -23.55
CA GLY A 169 4.28 2.28 -23.93
C GLY A 169 5.11 3.43 -24.51
N LYS A 170 6.44 3.27 -24.58
CA LYS A 170 7.37 4.33 -25.02
C LYS A 170 7.09 4.85 -26.42
N ASP A 171 6.62 3.97 -27.30
CA ASP A 171 6.32 4.25 -28.71
C ASP A 171 4.93 4.88 -28.93
N HIS A 172 4.17 5.13 -27.86
CA HIS A 172 2.90 5.85 -27.91
C HIS A 172 3.13 7.31 -28.40
N PRO A 173 2.31 7.87 -29.31
CA PRO A 173 2.57 9.20 -29.90
C PRO A 173 2.69 10.35 -28.90
N GLY A 174 1.90 10.34 -27.82
CA GLY A 174 2.00 11.31 -26.72
C GLY A 174 3.18 11.07 -25.75
N GLY A 175 4.04 10.10 -26.05
CA GLY A 175 5.03 9.53 -25.13
C GLY A 175 4.44 8.46 -24.21
N GLY A 176 5.32 7.63 -23.65
CA GLY A 176 4.97 6.61 -22.67
C GLY A 176 4.80 7.14 -21.24
N ASP A 177 4.14 6.35 -20.40
CA ASP A 177 3.94 6.64 -18.99
C ASP A 177 5.15 6.23 -18.12
N HIS A 178 5.32 6.90 -16.99
CA HIS A 178 6.39 6.63 -16.04
C HIS A 178 5.86 5.78 -14.87
N ILE A 179 6.17 4.48 -14.85
CA ILE A 179 5.56 3.52 -13.92
C ILE A 179 6.53 3.15 -12.79
N PHE A 180 6.34 3.75 -11.62
CA PHE A 180 7.05 3.41 -10.38
C PHE A 180 6.42 2.16 -9.77
N ILE A 181 6.76 1.01 -10.36
CA ILE A 181 6.38 -0.35 -9.91
C ILE A 181 6.96 -0.60 -8.51
N GLN A 182 6.14 -1.11 -7.59
CA GLN A 182 6.57 -1.43 -6.23
C GLN A 182 7.68 -2.51 -6.26
N GLY A 183 8.82 -2.27 -5.62
CA GLY A 183 10.01 -3.10 -5.84
C GLY A 183 9.80 -4.61 -5.61
N HIS A 184 9.08 -4.96 -4.53
CA HIS A 184 8.78 -6.35 -4.15
C HIS A 184 7.76 -7.04 -5.08
N ALA A 185 7.07 -6.31 -5.96
CA ALA A 185 6.18 -6.86 -6.99
C ALA A 185 6.92 -7.30 -8.28
N SER A 186 8.25 -7.12 -8.36
CA SER A 186 9.08 -7.51 -9.53
C SER A 186 8.81 -8.93 -10.09
N PRO A 187 8.49 -9.98 -9.28
CA PRO A 187 8.24 -11.31 -9.83
C PRO A 187 7.03 -11.38 -10.78
N GLY A 188 6.01 -10.56 -10.56
CA GLY A 188 4.83 -10.49 -11.44
C GLY A 188 5.13 -9.85 -12.79
N ILE A 189 5.97 -8.82 -12.79
CA ILE A 189 6.33 -8.08 -14.01
C ILE A 189 7.19 -8.94 -14.93
N TYR A 190 8.15 -9.69 -14.37
CA TYR A 190 8.91 -10.68 -15.13
C TYR A 190 8.01 -11.83 -15.63
N ALA A 191 7.07 -12.30 -14.81
CA ALA A 191 6.11 -13.33 -15.20
C ALA A 191 5.14 -12.88 -16.32
N ARG A 192 4.80 -11.59 -16.39
CA ARG A 192 4.06 -11.00 -17.51
C ARG A 192 4.95 -10.85 -18.74
N ALA A 193 6.13 -10.27 -18.61
CA ALA A 193 7.08 -10.10 -19.72
C ALA A 193 7.52 -11.43 -20.36
N PHE A 194 7.51 -12.53 -19.60
CA PHE A 194 7.67 -13.89 -20.12
C PHE A 194 6.51 -14.31 -21.05
N LEU A 195 5.25 -14.06 -20.65
CA LEU A 195 4.07 -14.34 -21.50
C LEU A 195 3.99 -13.41 -22.71
N GLU A 196 4.53 -12.19 -22.61
CA GLU A 196 4.72 -11.26 -23.74
C GLU A 196 5.91 -11.67 -24.66
N GLY A 197 6.62 -12.76 -24.35
CA GLY A 197 7.77 -13.24 -25.14
C GLY A 197 9.03 -12.38 -25.03
N ARG A 198 9.07 -11.41 -24.11
CA ARG A 198 10.16 -10.44 -23.92
C ARG A 198 11.32 -10.96 -23.06
N ILE A 199 11.11 -12.04 -22.32
CA ILE A 199 12.09 -12.70 -21.45
C ILE A 199 12.06 -14.20 -21.77
N PRO A 200 13.19 -14.85 -22.09
CA PRO A 200 13.24 -16.29 -22.35
C PRO A 200 13.21 -17.09 -21.04
N ALA A 201 12.73 -18.34 -21.10
CA ALA A 201 12.52 -19.17 -19.91
C ALA A 201 13.78 -19.37 -19.05
N GLU A 202 14.97 -19.47 -19.68
CA GLU A 202 16.24 -19.63 -18.95
C GLU A 202 16.50 -18.46 -17.98
N GLN A 203 16.16 -17.23 -18.39
CA GLN A 203 16.43 -16.04 -17.59
C GLN A 203 15.56 -15.96 -16.32
N LEU A 204 14.36 -16.56 -16.33
CA LEU A 204 13.51 -16.67 -15.11
C LEU A 204 14.10 -17.66 -14.10
N ASP A 205 14.70 -18.76 -14.56
CA ASP A 205 15.43 -19.67 -13.66
C ASP A 205 16.70 -19.00 -13.09
N GLY A 206 17.25 -18.00 -13.80
CA GLY A 206 18.27 -17.06 -13.32
C GLY A 206 17.79 -15.97 -12.36
N PHE A 207 16.54 -15.95 -11.89
CA PHE A 207 16.04 -14.93 -10.95
C PHE A 207 16.93 -14.81 -9.70
N ARG A 208 17.42 -13.57 -9.43
CA ARG A 208 18.36 -13.20 -8.36
C ARG A 208 19.75 -13.85 -8.43
N GLN A 209 20.07 -14.54 -9.52
CA GLN A 209 21.32 -15.27 -9.70
C GLN A 209 22.30 -14.56 -10.65
N GLU A 210 22.30 -13.22 -10.61
CA GLU A 210 22.97 -12.30 -11.54
C GLU A 210 24.45 -12.61 -11.84
N LYS A 211 25.17 -13.22 -10.89
CA LYS A 211 26.58 -13.61 -11.07
C LYS A 211 26.79 -15.08 -11.43
N SER A 212 25.88 -15.98 -11.04
CA SER A 212 26.04 -17.43 -11.27
C SER A 212 25.32 -17.92 -12.52
N HIS A 213 24.38 -17.15 -13.05
CA HIS A 213 23.69 -17.41 -14.33
C HIS A 213 24.11 -16.44 -15.45
N ALA A 214 25.18 -15.65 -15.25
CA ALA A 214 25.70 -14.72 -16.24
C ALA A 214 26.03 -15.42 -17.58
N ASP A 215 26.66 -16.60 -17.52
CA ASP A 215 27.03 -17.39 -18.70
C ASP A 215 25.87 -18.23 -19.28
N PHE A 216 24.70 -18.22 -18.64
CA PHE A 216 23.56 -19.11 -18.94
C PHE A 216 22.37 -18.37 -19.59
N GLY A 217 22.66 -17.42 -20.48
CA GLY A 217 21.64 -16.54 -21.09
C GLY A 217 21.26 -15.33 -20.22
N GLY A 218 21.98 -15.11 -19.11
CA GLY A 218 21.75 -14.02 -18.19
C GLY A 218 20.74 -14.35 -17.08
N ALA A 219 20.34 -13.31 -16.35
CA ALA A 219 19.59 -13.42 -15.11
C ALA A 219 18.69 -12.20 -14.90
N LEU A 220 17.79 -12.27 -13.92
CA LEU A 220 16.88 -11.19 -13.57
C LEU A 220 17.22 -10.61 -12.19
N PRO A 221 17.42 -9.28 -12.06
CA PRO A 221 17.77 -8.68 -10.78
C PRO A 221 16.62 -8.78 -9.79
N SER A 222 16.97 -8.74 -8.49
CA SER A 222 16.02 -8.94 -7.40
C SER A 222 14.85 -7.96 -7.37
N TYR A 223 15.06 -6.72 -7.85
CA TYR A 223 14.14 -5.58 -7.80
C TYR A 223 14.41 -4.64 -9.01
N PRO A 224 13.60 -3.58 -9.21
CA PRO A 224 13.84 -2.59 -10.27
C PRO A 224 15.20 -1.91 -10.14
N HIS A 225 16.14 -2.32 -11.01
CA HIS A 225 17.53 -1.90 -10.98
C HIS A 225 18.02 -1.57 -12.41
N PRO A 226 17.85 -0.32 -12.88
CA PRO A 226 18.25 0.11 -14.23
C PRO A 226 19.73 -0.12 -14.55
N ARG A 227 20.61 -0.13 -13.54
CA ARG A 227 22.04 -0.42 -13.72
C ARG A 227 22.33 -1.90 -14.02
N LEU A 228 21.41 -2.80 -13.69
CA LEU A 228 21.58 -4.26 -13.78
C LEU A 228 20.77 -4.86 -14.94
N LEU A 229 19.66 -4.21 -15.34
CA LEU A 229 18.87 -4.58 -16.50
C LEU A 229 18.33 -3.31 -17.20
N PRO A 230 19.18 -2.58 -17.95
CA PRO A 230 18.91 -1.22 -18.44
C PRO A 230 17.77 -1.12 -19.45
N ASP A 231 17.62 -2.13 -20.31
CA ASP A 231 16.59 -2.14 -21.37
C ASP A 231 15.21 -2.60 -20.85
N PHE A 232 15.06 -2.75 -19.52
CA PHE A 232 13.84 -3.23 -18.87
C PHE A 232 13.39 -2.34 -17.70
N TRP A 233 14.28 -2.00 -16.76
CA TRP A 233 13.92 -1.22 -15.56
C TRP A 233 14.29 0.25 -15.68
N GLU A 234 13.36 1.13 -15.28
CA GLU A 234 13.54 2.58 -15.35
C GLU A 234 13.72 3.25 -13.97
N PHE A 235 12.87 2.89 -13.00
CA PHE A 235 12.78 3.57 -11.71
C PHE A 235 13.13 2.62 -10.56
N PRO A 236 14.16 2.91 -9.74
CA PRO A 236 14.49 2.10 -8.57
C PRO A 236 13.57 2.46 -7.38
N THR A 237 12.81 1.47 -6.90
CA THR A 237 11.70 1.66 -5.95
C THR A 237 11.77 0.80 -4.68
N VAL A 238 12.71 -0.14 -4.56
CA VAL A 238 12.76 -1.05 -3.38
C VAL A 238 13.20 -0.36 -2.08
N SER A 239 13.92 0.75 -2.18
CA SER A 239 14.10 1.65 -1.03
C SER A 239 12.79 2.43 -0.85
N MET A 240 11.96 1.95 0.07
CA MET A 240 10.63 2.52 0.37
C MET A 240 10.72 4.04 0.62
N GLY A 241 9.68 4.76 0.25
CA GLY A 241 9.62 6.23 0.39
C GLY A 241 10.35 7.01 -0.71
N LEU A 242 11.44 6.49 -1.28
CA LEU A 242 12.08 7.13 -2.43
C LEU A 242 11.21 7.06 -3.69
N GLY A 243 10.49 5.95 -3.90
CA GLY A 243 9.51 5.79 -4.98
C GLY A 243 8.46 6.92 -5.03
N PRO A 244 7.64 7.12 -3.98
CA PRO A 244 6.61 8.16 -3.96
C PRO A 244 7.17 9.59 -4.06
N MET A 245 8.32 9.87 -3.43
CA MET A 245 8.96 11.18 -3.59
C MET A 245 9.39 11.41 -5.04
N ASN A 246 10.10 10.46 -5.64
CA ASN A 246 10.60 10.58 -7.01
C ASN A 246 9.46 10.69 -8.02
N ALA A 247 8.36 9.95 -7.86
CA ALA A 247 7.18 10.07 -8.71
C ALA A 247 6.55 11.49 -8.67
N ILE A 248 6.48 12.11 -7.49
CA ILE A 248 5.97 13.49 -7.34
C ILE A 248 6.91 14.51 -8.03
N TYR A 249 8.23 14.31 -7.94
CA TYR A 249 9.20 15.15 -8.64
C TYR A 249 9.23 14.90 -10.16
N GLN A 250 9.02 13.67 -10.61
CA GLN A 250 8.89 13.31 -12.04
C GLN A 250 7.66 13.98 -12.66
N ALA A 251 6.48 13.86 -12.04
CA ALA A 251 5.27 14.53 -12.53
C ALA A 251 5.44 16.06 -12.58
N ARG A 252 6.12 16.65 -11.58
CA ARG A 252 6.49 18.07 -11.60
C ARG A 252 7.50 18.40 -12.71
N PHE A 253 8.39 17.48 -13.07
CA PHE A 253 9.36 17.69 -14.14
C PHE A 253 8.72 17.58 -15.53
N ASN A 254 7.76 16.66 -15.72
CA ASN A 254 6.92 16.60 -16.92
C ASN A 254 6.24 17.96 -17.16
N HIS A 255 5.49 18.47 -16.17
CA HIS A 255 4.90 19.82 -16.25
C HIS A 255 5.96 20.91 -16.53
N TYR A 256 7.15 20.85 -15.94
CA TYR A 256 8.22 21.81 -16.23
C TYR A 256 8.71 21.76 -17.69
N LEU A 257 8.81 20.58 -18.32
CA LEU A 257 9.19 20.45 -19.72
C LEU A 257 8.11 21.04 -20.64
N ASN A 258 6.85 20.77 -20.35
CA ASN A 258 5.69 21.31 -21.04
C ASN A 258 5.59 22.84 -20.91
N ASP A 259 5.60 23.36 -19.68
CA ASP A 259 5.48 24.80 -19.38
C ASP A 259 6.67 25.64 -19.88
N ARG A 260 7.75 24.97 -20.31
CA ARG A 260 8.92 25.56 -20.97
C ARG A 260 8.94 25.40 -22.49
N GLY A 261 8.01 24.63 -23.07
CA GLY A 261 8.03 24.28 -24.50
C GLY A 261 9.23 23.43 -24.92
N ILE A 262 9.83 22.67 -23.99
CA ILE A 262 10.99 21.80 -24.26
C ILE A 262 10.54 20.47 -24.86
N LYS A 263 9.43 19.93 -24.36
CA LYS A 263 8.76 18.73 -24.84
C LYS A 263 7.29 18.79 -24.43
N ASP A 264 6.37 18.40 -25.30
CA ASP A 264 5.01 18.06 -24.87
C ASP A 264 5.06 16.80 -23.99
N THR A 265 4.38 16.87 -22.85
CA THR A 265 4.21 15.75 -21.91
C THR A 265 2.77 15.68 -21.39
N THR A 266 1.81 16.33 -22.06
CA THR A 266 0.41 16.42 -21.61
C THR A 266 -0.25 15.04 -21.52
N ASP A 267 0.10 14.14 -22.44
CA ASP A 267 -0.34 12.75 -22.47
C ASP A 267 0.46 11.79 -21.55
N GLN A 268 1.56 12.23 -20.92
CA GLN A 268 2.44 11.34 -20.14
C GLN A 268 2.11 11.32 -18.65
N HIS A 269 1.57 10.20 -18.17
CA HIS A 269 1.22 10.02 -16.77
C HIS A 269 2.43 9.56 -15.94
N VAL A 270 2.26 9.62 -14.62
CA VAL A 270 3.22 9.09 -13.64
C VAL A 270 2.45 8.27 -12.61
N TRP A 271 2.65 6.96 -12.65
CA TRP A 271 1.96 5.99 -11.81
C TRP A 271 2.88 5.55 -10.67
N ALA A 272 2.40 5.55 -9.44
CA ALA A 272 3.19 5.17 -8.26
C ALA A 272 2.48 4.05 -7.48
N PHE A 273 3.07 2.86 -7.48
CA PHE A 273 2.57 1.70 -6.76
C PHE A 273 3.30 1.59 -5.42
N LEU A 274 2.55 1.78 -4.34
CA LEU A 274 3.06 2.00 -2.99
C LEU A 274 2.52 0.93 -2.03
N GLY A 275 3.33 0.55 -1.05
CA GLY A 275 2.82 -0.20 0.11
C GLY A 275 2.04 0.71 1.05
N ASP A 276 1.04 0.16 1.74
CA ASP A 276 0.38 0.82 2.87
C ASP A 276 1.39 1.09 4.01
N GLY A 277 2.19 0.09 4.39
CA GLY A 277 3.29 0.23 5.36
C GLY A 277 4.44 1.11 4.86
N GLU A 278 4.66 1.23 3.54
CA GLU A 278 5.62 2.19 2.97
C GLU A 278 5.17 3.65 3.18
N MET A 279 3.88 3.91 3.40
CA MET A 279 3.41 5.26 3.67
C MET A 279 3.87 5.81 5.03
N ASP A 280 4.34 4.97 5.95
CA ASP A 280 4.88 5.44 7.24
C ASP A 280 6.30 6.04 7.13
N GLU A 281 7.01 5.81 6.02
CA GLU A 281 8.27 6.52 5.74
C GLU A 281 8.02 8.03 5.58
N PRO A 282 8.82 8.92 6.23
CA PRO A 282 8.65 10.38 6.13
C PRO A 282 8.65 10.90 4.68
N GLU A 283 9.47 10.27 3.84
CA GLU A 283 9.64 10.50 2.40
C GLU A 283 8.33 10.27 1.61
N SER A 284 7.48 9.33 2.04
CA SER A 284 6.20 8.99 1.39
C SER A 284 5.12 10.05 1.59
N ARG A 285 5.02 10.60 2.81
CA ARG A 285 3.96 11.59 3.17
C ARG A 285 4.43 13.04 3.06
N GLY A 286 5.69 13.34 3.36
CA GLY A 286 6.24 14.71 3.42
C GLY A 286 6.01 15.56 2.15
N PRO A 287 6.25 15.04 0.94
CA PRO A 287 6.03 15.79 -0.31
C PRO A 287 4.56 16.14 -0.57
N ARG A 288 3.59 15.35 -0.08
CA ARG A 288 2.14 15.57 -0.30
C ARG A 288 1.70 16.94 0.23
N SER A 289 2.22 17.35 1.39
CA SER A 289 1.97 18.67 2.00
C SER A 289 2.33 19.84 1.06
N ARG A 290 3.42 19.72 0.30
CA ARG A 290 3.86 20.76 -0.65
C ARG A 290 3.04 20.82 -1.94
N ARG A 291 2.29 19.75 -2.29
CA ARG A 291 1.39 19.72 -3.47
C ARG A 291 0.10 20.52 -3.22
N GLY A 292 -0.51 20.38 -2.04
CA GLY A 292 -1.77 21.05 -1.70
C GLY A 292 -1.70 22.59 -1.75
N ASN A 293 -0.52 23.16 -1.48
CA ASN A 293 -0.31 24.61 -1.42
C ASN A 293 0.11 25.23 -2.77
N ARG A 294 -0.09 24.54 -3.91
CA ARG A 294 0.28 25.04 -5.26
C ARG A 294 -0.75 24.70 -6.34
N ARG A 295 -1.87 25.42 -6.36
CA ARG A 295 -2.52 25.75 -7.65
C ARG A 295 -1.61 26.70 -8.43
N PRO A 296 -1.56 26.64 -9.78
CA PRO A 296 -0.63 27.45 -10.58
C PRO A 296 -1.07 28.93 -10.65
N ARG A 297 -0.71 29.71 -9.62
CA ARG A 297 -0.55 31.16 -9.80
C ARG A 297 0.76 31.39 -10.55
N GLN A 298 0.69 32.03 -11.71
CA GLN A 298 1.90 32.46 -12.43
C GLN A 298 2.73 33.38 -11.52
N PRO A 299 4.03 33.10 -11.30
CA PRO A 299 4.90 34.03 -10.60
C PRO A 299 5.24 35.18 -11.56
N HIS A 300 4.72 36.38 -11.30
CA HIS A 300 5.18 37.58 -11.98
C HIS A 300 6.68 37.79 -11.68
N VAL A 301 7.53 37.56 -12.67
CA VAL A 301 8.99 37.70 -12.52
C VAL A 301 9.38 39.18 -12.54
N ARG A 302 9.41 39.81 -11.37
CA ARG A 302 10.13 41.06 -11.12
C ARG A 302 10.91 41.04 -9.81
N GLY A 303 12.22 40.83 -9.91
CA GLY A 303 13.17 41.64 -9.14
C GLY A 303 13.58 41.21 -7.74
N GLU A 304 13.84 39.93 -7.47
CA GLU A 304 14.68 39.54 -6.32
C GLU A 304 15.89 38.68 -6.75
N LEU A 305 16.92 39.37 -7.25
CA LEU A 305 18.29 38.87 -7.29
C LEU A 305 19.13 39.74 -6.33
N GLN A 306 19.39 39.25 -5.12
CA GLN A 306 20.30 39.93 -4.20
C GLN A 306 21.75 39.77 -4.68
N PRO A 307 22.50 40.86 -4.91
CA PRO A 307 23.91 40.78 -5.30
C PRO A 307 24.79 40.42 -4.09
N PRO A 308 25.93 39.72 -4.28
CA PRO A 308 26.83 39.35 -3.20
C PRO A 308 27.55 40.56 -2.60
N THR A 309 27.71 40.58 -1.28
CA THR A 309 28.36 41.68 -0.54
C THR A 309 29.89 41.65 -0.66
N PRO A 310 30.56 42.79 -0.91
CA PRO A 310 32.02 42.84 -1.08
C PRO A 310 32.79 42.84 0.25
N ARG A 311 33.94 42.17 0.27
CA ARG A 311 34.89 42.19 1.41
C ARG A 311 35.62 43.54 1.50
N ARG A 312 35.89 44.03 2.72
CA ARG A 312 36.79 45.17 3.00
C ARG A 312 38.10 44.72 3.70
N PRO A 313 39.25 45.41 3.51
CA PRO A 313 40.54 44.96 4.04
C PRO A 313 41.10 45.80 5.22
N GLY A 314 41.83 45.13 6.13
CA GLY A 314 42.81 45.72 7.07
C GLY A 314 42.25 46.49 8.29
N PRO A 315 43.11 46.88 9.26
CA PRO A 315 44.58 46.76 9.31
C PRO A 315 45.10 45.72 10.33
N ARG A 316 46.43 45.58 10.45
CA ARG A 316 47.14 44.78 11.48
C ARG A 316 47.87 45.68 12.48
N GLN A 317 47.88 45.31 13.77
CA GLN A 317 48.96 45.63 14.71
C GLN A 317 49.24 44.44 15.64
N ARG A 318 50.46 44.37 16.18
CA ARG A 318 50.98 43.33 17.11
C ARG A 318 51.30 43.96 18.47
N LYS A 319 50.97 43.25 19.56
CA LYS A 319 51.70 43.20 20.85
C LYS A 319 51.48 41.82 21.49
N ASP A 320 52.41 41.37 22.33
CA ASP A 320 52.58 39.99 22.79
C ASP A 320 52.84 39.97 24.34
N HIS A 321 52.90 38.87 25.13
CA HIS A 321 53.16 37.45 24.83
C HIS A 321 52.33 36.37 25.60
N PRO A 322 52.34 36.23 26.96
CA PRO A 322 52.61 34.89 27.51
C PRO A 322 51.55 34.25 28.44
N GLY A 323 51.51 32.91 28.43
CA GLY A 323 50.77 32.04 29.39
C GLY A 323 49.28 31.85 29.07
N THR A 324 48.65 30.68 29.21
CA THR A 324 49.07 29.39 29.80
C THR A 324 48.39 28.25 29.04
N GLY A 325 49.06 27.10 28.86
CA GLY A 325 48.53 25.99 28.05
C GLY A 325 47.73 24.93 28.83
N ILE A 326 46.62 24.48 28.27
CA ILE A 326 45.92 23.23 28.60
C ILE A 326 45.55 22.52 27.30
N VAL A 327 45.76 21.20 27.23
CA VAL A 327 45.32 20.34 26.12
C VAL A 327 44.49 19.20 26.72
N LEU A 328 43.30 18.94 26.17
CA LEU A 328 42.43 17.84 26.57
C LEU A 328 42.33 16.79 25.44
N PRO A 329 42.73 15.52 25.68
CA PRO A 329 42.73 14.48 24.65
C PRO A 329 41.38 13.75 24.53
N ARG A 330 41.18 13.06 23.40
CA ARG A 330 40.11 12.06 23.23
C ARG A 330 40.51 10.76 23.95
N CYS A 331 39.58 10.15 24.68
CA CYS A 331 39.75 8.79 25.21
C CYS A 331 38.87 7.76 24.49
N ARG A 332 39.42 6.54 24.39
CA ARG A 332 38.83 5.31 23.85
C ARG A 332 39.07 4.25 24.92
N LEU A 333 38.08 3.42 25.27
CA LEU A 333 38.29 2.34 26.24
C LEU A 333 37.54 1.07 25.84
N GLU A 334 38.17 -0.09 26.07
CA GLU A 334 37.62 -1.42 25.90
C GLU A 334 38.34 -2.38 26.88
N ARG A 335 37.66 -3.46 27.30
CA ARG A 335 38.19 -4.71 27.93
C ARG A 335 38.40 -4.84 29.46
N HIS A 336 37.63 -5.80 30.00
CA HIS A 336 38.00 -6.91 30.91
C HIS A 336 38.42 -6.65 32.39
N GLN A 337 37.49 -6.95 33.30
CA GLN A 337 37.55 -8.04 34.31
C GLN A 337 36.11 -8.31 34.83
N GLY A 338 35.77 -9.35 35.60
CA GLY A 338 36.55 -10.44 36.23
C GLY A 338 35.66 -11.65 36.62
N ARG A 339 35.83 -12.22 37.82
CA ARG A 339 35.04 -13.37 38.37
C ARG A 339 35.05 -13.40 39.91
N LEU A 340 33.90 -13.76 40.50
CA LEU A 340 33.59 -14.41 41.81
C LEU A 340 32.04 -14.46 41.86
N GLY A 341 31.28 -15.55 42.00
CA GLY A 341 31.30 -16.66 42.97
C GLY A 341 30.21 -16.41 44.04
N SER A 342 29.22 -17.28 44.37
CA SER A 342 28.86 -18.64 43.93
C SER A 342 27.45 -19.05 44.46
N ARG A 343 26.93 -20.25 44.09
CA ARG A 343 25.63 -20.89 44.50
C ARG A 343 24.38 -20.20 43.87
N VAL A 344 23.28 -20.87 43.52
CA VAL A 344 22.75 -22.26 43.59
C VAL A 344 22.27 -22.65 42.16
N GLY A 345 22.12 -23.89 41.69
CA GLY A 345 22.22 -25.25 42.26
C GLY A 345 22.44 -26.30 41.16
N CYS A 346 21.68 -27.42 41.13
CA CYS A 346 21.82 -28.44 40.07
C CYS A 346 20.55 -29.30 39.82
N ALA A 347 20.29 -29.63 38.55
CA ALA A 347 19.46 -30.76 38.11
C ALA A 347 20.13 -31.43 36.89
N ALA A 348 20.30 -32.75 36.91
CA ALA A 348 21.26 -33.44 36.04
C ALA A 348 20.63 -34.25 34.90
N ALA A 349 21.23 -34.18 33.71
CA ALA A 349 20.86 -35.02 32.56
C ALA A 349 21.41 -36.46 32.71
N ARG A 350 20.55 -37.47 32.54
CA ARG A 350 20.98 -38.88 32.43
C ARG A 350 21.23 -39.26 30.96
N ARG A 351 22.50 -39.49 30.60
CA ARG A 351 22.86 -40.30 29.41
C ARG A 351 23.21 -41.72 29.86
N SER A 352 22.53 -42.72 29.32
CA SER A 352 22.91 -44.13 29.50
C SER A 352 24.01 -44.53 28.53
N ARG A 353 25.03 -45.26 29.03
CA ARG A 353 26.01 -45.97 28.19
C ARG A 353 25.49 -47.40 27.97
N ARG A 354 25.57 -47.93 26.75
CA ARG A 354 25.63 -49.39 26.51
C ARG A 354 27.10 -49.82 26.42
N ARG A 355 27.39 -51.05 26.84
CA ARG A 355 28.73 -51.67 26.78
C ARG A 355 28.97 -52.35 25.43
N THR A 356 30.24 -52.56 25.12
CA THR A 356 30.75 -53.37 24.00
C THR A 356 30.65 -54.87 24.29
N GLY A 357 30.61 -55.68 23.23
CA GLY A 357 30.67 -57.14 23.26
C GLY A 357 30.66 -57.75 21.85
N GLN A 358 31.77 -58.38 21.48
CA GLN A 358 31.99 -59.31 20.34
C GLN A 358 32.53 -60.62 20.96
N PRO A 359 32.69 -61.76 20.25
CA PRO A 359 32.77 -62.00 18.80
C PRO A 359 31.45 -62.66 18.25
N ASP A 360 31.32 -63.35 17.11
CA ASP A 360 32.26 -64.19 16.34
C ASP A 360 31.89 -64.41 14.85
N GLU A 361 32.75 -65.07 14.08
CA GLU A 361 32.68 -65.22 12.61
C GLU A 361 31.77 -66.35 12.07
N ARG A 362 31.09 -66.07 10.92
CA ARG A 362 30.79 -66.95 9.75
C ARG A 362 29.67 -66.34 8.88
N ASP A 363 29.44 -66.72 7.62
CA ASP A 363 30.26 -67.03 6.42
C ASP A 363 29.28 -67.24 5.24
N ALA A 364 29.76 -67.20 3.99
CA ALA A 364 29.17 -67.74 2.74
C ALA A 364 27.64 -67.58 2.49
N GLY A 365 27.32 -66.67 1.56
CA GLY A 365 25.96 -66.32 1.15
C GLY A 365 25.14 -67.35 0.34
N ARG A 366 23.91 -66.92 0.06
CA ARG A 366 23.18 -67.19 -1.20
C ARG A 366 22.19 -66.06 -1.49
#